data_AF-A0A820J0A7-F1
#
_entry.id   AF-A0A820J0A7-F1
#
_cell.length_a   1.000
_cell.length_b   1.000
_cell.length_c   1.000
_cell.angle_alpha   90.00
_cell.angle_beta   90.00
_cell.angle_gamma   90.00
#
_symmetry.space_group_name_H-M   'P 1'
#
loop_
_entity.id
_entity.type
_entity.pdbx_description
1 polymer ?
#
loop_
_entity_poly.entity_id
_entity_poly.type
_entity_poly.pdbx_seq_one_letter_code
_entity_poly.pdbx_strand_id
1 'polypeptide(L)' 'MASSLLSISTGSECFGHQVYSTVSRKHNGKNIFLSPASISLALSICTVGARKETLHQMLHILHASSIE' A
#
# COMPACT_ATOMS: atom_id res chain seq x y z
N MET A 1 19.04 -7.40 4.65
CA MET A 1 18.30 -7.10 5.89
C MET A 1 17.99 -5.61 6.00
N ALA A 2 18.98 -4.73 6.20
CA ALA A 2 18.73 -3.28 6.29
C ALA A 2 18.14 -2.67 5.01
N SER A 3 18.63 -3.07 3.83
CA SER A 3 18.14 -2.62 2.52
C SER A 3 16.67 -3.01 2.26
N SER A 4 16.27 -4.21 2.65
CA SER A 4 14.89 -4.71 2.52
C SER A 4 13.92 -3.95 3.42
N LEU A 5 14.32 -3.64 4.65
CA LEU A 5 13.51 -2.83 5.58
C LEU A 5 13.32 -1.40 5.07
N LEU A 6 14.38 -0.79 4.52
CA LEU A 6 14.29 0.53 3.88
C LEU A 6 13.33 0.50 2.68
N SER A 7 13.41 -0.54 1.85
CA SER A 7 12.49 -0.71 0.71
C SER A 7 11.03 -0.85 1.13
N ILE A 8 10.75 -1.53 2.25
CA ILE A 8 9.39 -1.65 2.80
C ILE A 8 8.91 -0.29 3.32
N SER A 9 9.78 0.47 3.98
CA SER A 9 9.46 1.82 4.47
C SER A 9 9.09 2.75 3.32
N THR A 10 9.93 2.82 2.29
CA THR A 10 9.70 3.67 1.12
C THR A 10 8.47 3.23 0.32
N GLY A 11 8.24 1.92 0.19
CA GLY A 11 7.02 1.38 -0.42
C GLY A 11 5.75 1.77 0.35
N SER A 12 5.80 1.72 1.69
CA SER A 12 4.68 2.11 2.56
C SER A 12 4.38 3.60 2.51
N GLU A 13 5.41 4.44 2.41
CA GLU A 13 5.26 5.89 2.20
C GLU A 13 4.62 6.19 0.84
N CYS A 14 5.05 5.51 -0.22
CA CYS A 14 4.49 5.68 -1.56
C CYS A 14 3.01 5.26 -1.61
N PHE A 15 2.69 4.09 -1.04
CA PHE A 15 1.31 3.65 -0.90
C PHE A 15 0.46 4.67 -0.12
N GLY A 16 0.96 5.16 1.02
CA GLY A 16 0.25 6.15 1.83
C GLY A 16 0.01 7.47 1.11
N HIS A 17 0.99 7.96 0.35
CA HIS A 17 0.83 9.13 -0.48
C HIS A 17 -0.23 8.92 -1.57
N GLN A 18 -0.22 7.77 -2.26
CA GLN A 18 -1.21 7.45 -3.29
C GLN A 18 -2.64 7.38 -2.72
N VAL A 19 -2.82 6.70 -1.58
CA VAL A 19 -4.12 6.61 -0.89
C VAL A 19 -4.60 8.01 -0.49
N TYR A 20 -3.75 8.81 0.14
CA TYR A 20 -4.10 10.17 0.52
C TYR A 20 -4.46 11.02 -0.70
N SER A 21 -3.67 10.97 -1.77
CA SER A 21 -3.92 11.74 -3.00
C SER A 21 -5.22 11.34 -3.70
N THR A 22 -5.62 10.07 -3.59
CA THR A 22 -6.87 9.56 -4.17
C THR A 22 -8.07 10.05 -3.37
N VAL A 23 -7.99 9.97 -2.05
CA VAL A 23 -9.06 10.41 -1.14
C VAL A 23 -9.19 11.94 -1.18
N SER A 24 -8.08 12.68 -1.24
CA SER A 24 -8.10 14.14 -1.24
C SER A 24 -8.70 14.75 -2.50
N ARG A 25 -8.46 14.13 -3.67
CA ARG A 25 -9.13 14.53 -4.93
C ARG A 25 -10.65 14.39 -4.85
N LYS A 26 -11.15 13.36 -4.15
CA LYS A 26 -12.59 13.11 -4.00
C LYS A 26 -13.25 13.99 -2.92
N HIS A 27 -12.48 14.40 -1.91
CA HIS A 27 -12.96 15.13 -0.74
C HIS A 27 -12.25 16.50 -0.60
N ASN A 28 -12.17 17.25 -1.71
CA ASN A 28 -11.46 18.53 -1.74
C ASN A 28 -11.99 19.51 -0.66
N GLY A 29 -11.07 20.15 0.06
CA GLY A 29 -11.40 21.12 1.12
C GLY A 29 -11.96 20.52 2.42
N LYS A 30 -12.00 19.19 2.57
CA LYS A 30 -12.42 18.52 3.81
C LYS A 30 -11.23 17.98 4.58
N ASN A 31 -11.38 17.88 5.90
CA ASN A 31 -10.40 17.19 6.74
C ASN A 31 -10.32 15.71 6.37
N ILE A 32 -9.11 15.21 6.18
CA ILE A 32 -8.82 13.81 5.86
C ILE A 32 -7.90 13.28 6.93
N PHE A 33 -8.36 12.22 7.61
CA PHE A 33 -7.59 11.53 8.64
C PHE A 33 -7.61 10.04 8.34
N LEU A 34 -6.44 9.47 8.11
CA LEU A 34 -6.26 8.07 7.71
C LEU A 34 -4.96 7.51 8.26
N SER A 35 -4.91 6.20 8.45
CA SER A 35 -3.70 5.46 8.85
C SER A 35 -3.24 4.58 7.68
N PRO A 36 -2.30 5.05 6.83
CA PRO A 36 -1.81 4.28 5.69
C PRO A 36 -1.25 2.92 6.08
N ALA A 37 -0.50 2.88 7.19
CA ALA A 37 0.10 1.65 7.70
C ALA A 37 -0.96 0.59 8.04
N SER A 38 -2.06 0.99 8.68
CA SER A 38 -3.15 0.06 9.04
C SER A 38 -3.83 -0.52 7.79
N ILE A 39 -4.05 0.31 6.76
CA ILE A 39 -4.65 -0.13 5.50
C ILE A 39 -3.70 -1.07 4.75
N SER A 40 -2.42 -0.71 4.67
CA SER A 40 -1.37 -1.53 4.06
C SER A 40 -1.26 -2.91 4.73
N LEU A 41 -1.32 -2.95 6.07
CA LEU A 41 -1.30 -4.19 6.84
C LEU A 41 -2.51 -5.07 6.52
N ALA A 42 -3.72 -4.51 6.54
CA ALA A 42 -4.93 -5.26 6.22
C ALA A 42 -4.88 -5.84 4.80
N LEU A 43 -4.45 -5.05 3.81
CA LEU A 43 -4.28 -5.52 2.44
C LEU A 43 -3.19 -6.59 2.35
N SER A 44 -2.07 -6.44 3.05
CA SER A 44 -0.98 -7.44 3.07
C SER A 44 -1.45 -8.80 3.58
N ILE A 45 -2.29 -8.81 4.63
CA ILE A 45 -2.89 -10.05 5.15
C ILE A 45 -3.82 -10.67 4.09
N CYS A 46 -4.64 -9.86 3.41
CA CYS A 46 -5.50 -10.33 2.33
C CYS A 46 -4.69 -10.89 1.15
N THR A 47 -3.52 -10.31 0.84
CA THR A 47 -2.64 -10.76 -0.25
C THR A 47 -2.19 -12.21 -0.08
N VAL A 48 -2.07 -12.71 1.15
CA VAL A 48 -1.69 -14.11 1.43
C VAL A 48 -2.67 -15.11 0.79
N GLY A 49 -3.96 -14.76 0.73
CA GLY A 49 -4.99 -15.57 0.09
C GLY A 49 -5.15 -15.30 -1.42
N ALA A 50 -4.59 -14.21 -1.93
CA ALA A 50 -4.74 -13.82 -3.33
C ALA A 50 -3.96 -14.73 -4.29
N ARG A 51 -4.43 -14.86 -5.52
CA ARG A 51 -3.80 -15.69 -6.57
C ARG A 51 -3.84 -14.96 -7.91
N LYS A 52 -2.95 -15.34 -8.83
CA LYS A 52 -2.91 -14.87 -10.22
C LYS A 52 -2.95 -13.33 -10.28
N GLU A 53 -3.82 -12.79 -11.13
CA GLU A 53 -3.97 -11.35 -11.34
C GLU A 53 -4.26 -10.56 -10.06
N THR A 54 -5.09 -11.11 -9.16
CA THR A 54 -5.39 -10.44 -7.87
C THR A 54 -4.13 -10.31 -7.02
N LEU A 55 -3.29 -11.35 -6.97
CA LEU A 55 -2.02 -11.29 -6.24
C LEU A 55 -1.10 -10.22 -6.84
N HIS A 56 -0.96 -10.18 -8.16
CA HIS A 56 -0.12 -9.20 -8.85
C HIS A 56 -0.57 -7.76 -8.59
N GLN A 57 -1.87 -7.49 -8.69
CA GLN A 57 -2.44 -6.16 -8.44
C GLN A 57 -2.22 -5.72 -6.98
N MET A 58 -2.41 -6.62 -6.02
CA MET A 58 -2.22 -6.31 -4.60
C MET A 58 -0.76 -6.03 -4.26
N LEU A 59 0.17 -6.85 -4.76
CA LEU A 59 1.61 -6.64 -4.56
C LEU A 59 2.08 -5.32 -5.21
N HIS A 60 1.59 -5.02 -6.42
CA HIS A 60 1.90 -3.79 -7.13
C HIS A 60 1.50 -2.54 -6.33
N ILE A 61 0.28 -2.52 -5.78
CA ILE A 61 -0.21 -1.38 -4.98
C ILE A 61 0.51 -1.27 -3.64
N LEU A 62 0.87 -2.40 -3.01
CA LEU A 62 1.65 -2.39 -1.77
C LEU A 62 3.12 -2.00 -1.99
N HIS A 63 3.53 -1.75 -3.24
CA HIS A 63 4.93 -1.54 -3.62
C HIS A 63 5.85 -2.67 -3.12
N ALA A 64 5.31 -3.88 -3.02
CA ALA A 64 6.03 -5.08 -2.63
C ALA A 64 6.48 -5.80 -3.90
N SER A 65 7.79 -6.06 -4.02
CA SER A 65 8.31 -6.92 -5.07
C SER A 65 7.73 -8.33 -4.93
N SER A 66 7.09 -8.84 -5.99
CA SER A 66 6.74 -10.26 -6.07
C SER A 66 8.04 -11.07 -5.97
N ILE A 67 8.12 -11.96 -4.98
CA ILE A 67 9.12 -13.01 -4.99
C ILE A 67 8.57 -14.03 -6.00
N GLU A 68 9.10 -14.02 -7.22
CA GLU A 68 8.97 -15.17 -8.13
C GLU A 68 9.79 -16.35 -7.58
#